data_AF-A0ABD1Y2G3-F1
#
_entry.id   AF-A0ABD1Y2G3-F1
#
_cell.length_a   1.000
_cell.length_b   1.000
_cell.length_c   1.000
_cell.angle_alpha   90.00
_cell.angle_beta   90.00
_cell.angle_gamma   90.00
#
_symmetry.space_group_name_H-M   'P 1'
#
loop_
_entity.id
_entity.type
_entity.pdbx_description
1 polymer ?
#
loop_
_entity_poly.entity_id
_entity_poly.type
_entity_poly.pdbx_seq_one_letter_code
_entity_poly.pdbx_strand_id
1 'polypeptide(L)'
;MKEMDGRRDEFKVLLANQDAEPHEVPDLPKAAYPLLESHFKSTTSKLKSEHFSSDGTTIKLLIELQNGQAVESVIMRHDASAGKYAGGPRQGGPRATLCVSSQALWV
;
A
#
# COMPACT_ATOMS: atom_id res chain seq x y z
N MET A 1 -10.62 -13.67 31.51
CA MET A 1 -11.58 -13.53 30.40
C MET A 1 -11.31 -12.17 29.79
N LYS A 2 -10.50 -12.10 28.71
CA LYS A 2 -10.20 -10.83 28.05
C LYS A 2 -11.42 -10.46 27.21
N GLU A 3 -11.91 -9.25 27.45
CA GLU A 3 -12.95 -8.58 26.70
C GLU A 3 -12.52 -8.53 25.23
N MET A 4 -13.29 -9.18 24.35
CA MET A 4 -13.09 -9.10 22.90
C MET A 4 -13.65 -7.76 22.44
N ASP A 5 -12.80 -6.74 22.43
CA ASP A 5 -13.06 -5.50 21.70
C ASP A 5 -13.32 -5.87 20.23
N GLY A 6 -14.55 -5.69 19.75
CA GLY A 6 -15.05 -6.14 18.45
C GLY A 6 -14.45 -5.42 17.24
N ARG A 7 -13.20 -4.97 17.33
CA ARG A 7 -12.43 -4.40 16.23
C ARG A 7 -11.60 -5.51 15.60
N ARG A 8 -11.89 -5.82 14.34
CA ARG A 8 -11.18 -6.82 13.51
C ARG A 8 -9.67 -6.53 13.47
N ASP A 9 -8.92 -7.10 14.41
CA ASP A 9 -7.48 -6.91 14.58
C ASP A 9 -6.66 -7.68 13.53
N GLU A 10 -7.26 -8.68 12.91
CA GLU A 10 -6.69 -9.53 11.86
C GLU A 10 -6.06 -8.70 10.71
N PHE A 11 -6.82 -7.74 10.16
CA PHE A 11 -6.36 -6.90 9.05
C PHE A 11 -5.27 -5.91 9.44
N LYS A 12 -5.17 -5.55 10.73
CA LYS A 12 -4.12 -4.63 11.19
C LYS A 12 -2.74 -5.29 11.10
N VAL A 13 -2.66 -6.58 11.38
CA VAL A 13 -1.41 -7.36 11.27
C VAL A 13 -0.92 -7.38 9.83
N LEU A 14 -1.82 -7.67 8.88
CA LEU A 14 -1.51 -7.69 7.45
C LEU A 14 -1.13 -6.29 6.91
N LEU A 15 -1.78 -5.23 7.38
CA LEU A 15 -1.45 -3.86 6.95
C LEU A 15 -0.14 -3.34 7.56
N ALA A 16 0.22 -3.80 8.76
CA ALA A 16 1.45 -3.41 9.45
C ALA A 16 2.68 -4.19 8.96
N ASN A 17 2.49 -5.41 8.48
CA ASN A 17 3.54 -6.26 7.95
C ASN A 17 3.15 -6.78 6.55
N GLN A 18 3.71 -6.16 5.51
CA GLN A 18 3.42 -6.48 4.12
C GLN A 18 3.74 -7.94 3.74
N ASP A 19 4.68 -8.55 4.48
CA ASP A 19 5.17 -9.91 4.25
C ASP A 19 4.55 -10.89 5.26
N ALA A 20 3.50 -10.48 5.98
CA ALA A 20 2.83 -11.34 6.93
C ALA A 20 2.16 -12.52 6.22
N GLU A 21 2.45 -13.71 6.73
CA GLU A 21 1.81 -14.94 6.29
C GLU A 21 0.50 -15.16 7.03
N PRO A 22 -0.48 -15.88 6.44
CA PRO A 22 -1.78 -16.09 7.06
C PRO A 22 -1.70 -16.60 8.51
N HIS A 23 -0.78 -17.51 8.81
CA HIS A 23 -0.60 -18.09 10.15
C HIS A 23 -0.10 -17.11 11.22
N GLU A 24 0.42 -15.95 10.81
CA GLU A 24 0.87 -14.87 11.70
C GLU A 24 -0.29 -13.95 12.12
N VAL A 25 -1.46 -14.09 11.47
CA VAL A 25 -2.67 -13.35 11.81
C VAL A 25 -3.34 -14.02 13.03
N PRO A 26 -3.44 -13.31 14.18
CA PRO A 26 -4.05 -13.86 15.38
C PRO A 26 -5.55 -14.02 15.21
N ASP A 27 -6.14 -14.87 16.05
CA ASP A 27 -7.59 -15.03 16.21
C ASP A 27 -8.36 -15.53 14.97
N LEU A 28 -7.68 -15.95 13.90
CA LEU A 28 -8.30 -16.67 12.80
C LEU A 28 -8.68 -18.11 13.20
N PRO A 29 -9.85 -18.61 12.76
CA PRO A 29 -10.18 -20.02 12.92
C PRO A 29 -9.11 -20.91 12.29
N LYS A 30 -8.66 -21.97 13.00
CA LYS A 30 -7.61 -22.88 12.48
C LYS A 30 -7.92 -23.48 11.10
N ALA A 31 -9.20 -23.68 10.80
CA ALA A 31 -9.65 -24.19 9.50
C ALA A 31 -9.47 -23.17 8.36
N ALA A 32 -9.29 -21.88 8.66
CA ALA A 32 -9.10 -20.83 7.67
C ALA A 32 -7.69 -20.85 7.07
N TYR A 33 -6.64 -21.14 7.87
CA TYR A 33 -5.25 -21.14 7.39
C TYR A 33 -5.02 -21.99 6.12
N PRO A 34 -5.41 -23.28 6.07
CA PRO A 34 -5.20 -24.07 4.86
C PRO A 34 -5.98 -23.54 3.65
N LEU A 35 -7.14 -22.89 3.85
CA LEU A 35 -7.91 -22.28 2.76
C LEU A 35 -7.27 -20.98 2.26
N LEU A 36 -6.72 -20.17 3.17
CA LEU A 36 -6.03 -18.92 2.85
C LEU A 36 -4.74 -19.22 2.07
N GLU A 37 -3.97 -20.21 2.52
CA GLU A 37 -2.72 -20.62 1.87
C GLU A 37 -2.95 -21.24 0.47
N SER A 38 -4.04 -22.01 0.29
CA SER A 38 -4.30 -22.70 -0.97
C SER A 38 -4.99 -21.84 -2.02
N HIS A 39 -5.79 -20.85 -1.62
CA HIS A 39 -6.66 -20.10 -2.53
C HIS A 39 -6.35 -18.60 -2.64
N PHE A 40 -5.55 -18.03 -1.74
CA PHE A 40 -5.30 -16.58 -1.68
C PHE A 40 -3.80 -16.24 -1.76
N LYS A 41 -3.53 -14.97 -2.11
CA LYS A 41 -2.21 -14.35 -2.11
C LYS A 41 -2.34 -12.96 -1.47
N SER A 42 -1.38 -12.58 -0.64
CA SER A 42 -1.36 -11.26 0.04
C SER A 42 -1.30 -10.10 -0.95
N THR A 43 -0.58 -10.29 -2.06
CA THR A 43 -0.44 -9.30 -3.14
C THR A 43 -0.53 -10.00 -4.48
N THR A 44 -1.26 -9.42 -5.41
CA THR A 44 -1.45 -10.00 -6.75
C THR A 44 -0.68 -9.25 -7.84
N SER A 45 -0.11 -8.10 -7.52
CA SER A 45 0.74 -7.30 -8.40
C SER A 45 2.16 -7.23 -7.84
N LYS A 46 3.14 -6.99 -8.71
CA LYS A 46 4.55 -6.85 -8.32
C LYS A 46 5.15 -5.56 -8.88
N LEU A 47 6.12 -4.99 -8.17
CA LEU A 47 6.91 -3.87 -8.67
C LEU A 47 7.82 -4.37 -9.80
N LYS A 48 7.67 -3.81 -11.00
CA LYS A 48 8.49 -4.14 -12.17
C LYS A 48 9.71 -3.23 -12.29
N SER A 49 9.53 -1.94 -12.05
CA SER A 49 10.62 -0.96 -11.99
C SER A 49 10.16 0.30 -11.27
N GLU A 50 11.13 1.12 -10.87
CA GLU A 50 10.91 2.41 -10.23
C GLU A 50 11.82 3.48 -10.85
N HIS A 51 11.35 4.72 -10.83
CA HIS A 51 12.09 5.89 -11.30
C HIS A 51 11.93 7.04 -10.31
N PHE A 52 13.04 7.62 -9.89
CA PHE A 52 13.09 8.72 -8.94
C PHE A 52 13.25 10.05 -9.67
N SER A 53 12.55 11.08 -9.20
CA SER A 53 12.86 12.46 -9.59
C SER A 53 14.27 12.84 -9.13
N SER A 54 14.84 13.88 -9.75
CA SER A 54 16.20 14.35 -9.44
C SER A 54 16.40 14.75 -7.97
N ASP A 55 15.35 15.23 -7.32
CA ASP A 55 15.34 15.61 -5.90
C ASP A 55 14.85 14.48 -4.97
N GLY A 56 14.51 13.31 -5.52
CA GLY A 56 14.00 12.15 -4.78
C GLY A 56 12.63 12.34 -4.13
N THR A 57 11.95 13.47 -4.36
CA THR A 57 10.64 13.75 -3.75
C THR A 57 9.51 12.99 -4.43
N THR A 58 9.71 12.55 -5.67
CA THR A 58 8.71 11.82 -6.46
C THR A 58 9.27 10.49 -6.95
N ILE A 59 8.49 9.43 -6.79
CA ILE A 59 8.81 8.09 -7.27
C ILE A 59 7.69 7.62 -8.18
N LYS A 60 8.05 7.29 -9.42
CA LYS A 60 7.15 6.65 -10.39
C LYS A 60 7.41 5.15 -10.39
N LEU A 61 6.36 4.37 -10.14
CA LEU A 61 6.38 2.92 -10.06
C LEU A 61 5.72 2.33 -11.30
N LEU A 62 6.37 1.37 -11.94
CA LEU A 62 5.77 0.49 -12.92
C LEU A 62 5.35 -0.80 -12.21
N ILE A 63 4.05 -1.06 -12.13
CA ILE A 63 3.47 -2.19 -11.42
C ILE A 63 2.97 -3.21 -12.46
N GLU A 64 3.49 -4.43 -12.40
CA GLU A 64 3.03 -5.54 -13.25
C GLU A 64 1.86 -6.28 -12.60
N LEU A 65 0.83 -6.52 -13.41
CA LEU A 65 -0.39 -7.24 -13.07
C LEU A 65 -0.24 -8.74 -13.38
N GLN A 66 -1.16 -9.56 -12.84
CA GLN A 66 -1.20 -11.01 -12.95
C GLN A 66 -1.15 -11.53 -14.40
N ASN A 67 -1.70 -10.75 -15.33
CA ASN A 67 -1.79 -11.09 -16.75
C ASN A 67 -0.61 -10.54 -17.57
N GLY A 68 0.44 -10.02 -16.92
CA GLY A 68 1.63 -9.46 -17.56
C GLY A 68 1.47 -8.03 -18.07
N GLN A 69 0.26 -7.44 -18.00
CA GLN A 69 0.08 -6.01 -18.25
C GLN A 69 0.73 -5.18 -17.13
N ALA A 70 0.86 -3.87 -17.36
CA ALA A 70 1.43 -2.97 -16.37
C ALA A 70 0.59 -1.69 -16.23
N VAL A 71 0.60 -1.14 -15.02
CA VAL A 71 0.04 0.19 -14.70
C VAL A 71 1.08 1.03 -14.00
N GLU A 72 0.86 2.34 -13.96
CA GLU A 72 1.75 3.26 -13.27
C GLU A 72 1.12 3.72 -11.95
N SER A 73 1.95 3.91 -10.93
CA SER A 73 1.56 4.52 -9.67
C SER A 73 2.63 5.54 -9.28
N VAL A 74 2.26 6.63 -8.62
CA VAL A 74 3.23 7.67 -8.26
C VAL A 74 3.14 7.98 -6.78
N ILE A 75 4.28 7.98 -6.09
CA ILE A 75 4.41 8.45 -4.71
C ILE A 75 5.05 9.83 -4.76
N MET A 76 4.36 10.84 -4.22
CA MET A 76 4.88 12.20 -4.07
C MET A 76 5.04 12.52 -2.60
N ARG A 77 6.24 12.86 -2.17
CA ARG A 77 6.55 13.31 -0.81
C ARG A 77 6.61 14.83 -0.81
N HIS A 78 5.86 15.45 0.07
CA HIS A 78 5.80 16.89 0.19
C HIS A 78 6.34 17.33 1.54
N ASP A 79 7.35 18.19 1.51
CA ASP A 79 7.74 18.97 2.66
C ASP A 79 6.71 20.09 2.89
N ALA A 80 6.22 20.21 4.13
CA ALA A 80 5.32 21.27 4.53
C ALA A 80 6.01 22.64 4.57
N SER A 81 7.34 22.66 4.72
CA SER A 81 8.14 23.89 4.70
C SER A 81 8.34 24.45 3.28
N ALA A 82 8.11 23.63 2.25
CA ALA A 82 8.29 23.99 0.85
C ALA A 82 7.12 24.86 0.34
N GLY A 83 7.29 26.17 0.48
CA GLY A 83 6.50 27.21 -0.20
C GLY A 83 5.38 27.86 0.63
N LYS A 84 4.66 28.77 -0.02
CA LYS A 84 3.50 29.46 0.54
C LYS A 84 2.22 28.94 -0.11
N TYR A 85 1.12 28.90 0.64
CA TYR A 85 -0.23 28.64 0.13
C TYR A 85 -1.13 29.79 0.56
N ALA A 86 -1.92 30.33 -0.36
CA ALA A 86 -2.77 31.50 -0.12
C ALA A 86 -2.03 32.69 0.55
N GLY A 87 -0.76 32.91 0.19
CA GLY A 87 0.06 34.01 0.72
C GLY A 87 0.69 33.76 2.10
N GLY A 88 0.29 32.70 2.82
CA GLY A 88 0.86 32.30 4.11
C GLY A 88 1.79 31.08 4.02
N PRO A 89 2.55 30.76 5.09
CA PRO A 89 3.20 29.46 5.23
C PRO A 89 2.15 28.34 5.08
N ARG A 90 2.51 27.26 4.39
CA ARG A 90 1.64 26.07 4.35
C ARG A 90 1.45 25.54 5.76
N GLN A 91 0.19 25.39 6.17
CA GLN A 91 -0.15 24.73 7.43
C GLN A 91 -0.16 23.22 7.22
N GLY A 92 0.46 22.46 8.11
CA GLY A 92 0.49 20.99 8.09
C GLY A 92 1.88 20.41 8.34
N GLY A 93 1.94 19.09 8.55
CA GLY A 93 3.19 18.35 8.65
C GLY A 93 3.63 17.75 7.30
N PRO A 94 4.80 17.09 7.26
CA PRO A 94 5.21 16.28 6.12
C PRO A 94 4.09 15.33 5.69
N ARG A 95 3.86 15.21 4.38
CA ARG A 95 2.81 14.33 3.84
C ARG A 95 3.31 13.58 2.60
N ALA A 96 2.69 12.46 2.32
CA ALA A 96 2.88 11.72 1.08
C ALA A 96 1.53 11.56 0.37
N THR A 97 1.54 11.67 -0.96
CA THR A 97 0.39 11.44 -1.83
C THR A 97 0.68 10.22 -2.71
N LEU A 98 -0.26 9.29 -2.80
CA LEU A 98 -0.20 8.15 -3.71
C LEU A 98 -1.21 8.35 -4.85
N CYS A 99 -0.73 8.44 -6.08
CA CYS A 99 -1.57 8.40 -7.28
C CYS A 99 -1.77 6.95 -7.68
N VAL A 100 -3.02 6.48 -7.65
CA VAL A 100 -3.39 5.09 -7.93
C VAL A 100 -4.08 5.01 -9.30
N SER A 101 -3.61 4.10 -10.14
CA SER A 101 -4.31 3.76 -11.40
C SER A 101 -5.53 2.89 -11.12
N SER A 102 -6.65 3.20 -11.78
CA SER A 102 -7.91 2.46 -11.62
C SER A 102 -8.23 1.50 -12.76
N GLN A 103 -7.47 1.56 -13.87
CA GLN A 103 -7.70 0.77 -15.07
C GLN A 103 -6.37 0.41 -15.73
N ALA A 104 -6.30 -0.77 -16.34
CA ALA A 104 -5.27 -1.13 -17.31
C ALA A 104 -5.92 -1.12 -18.69
N LEU A 105 -5.53 -0.17 -19.54
CA LEU A 105 -6.04 -0.12 -20.90
C LEU A 105 -5.25 -1.12 -21.75
N TRP A 106 -5.97 -1.97 -22.48
CA TRP A 106 -5.40 -2.78 -23.54
C TRP A 106 -4.99 -1.83 -24.67
N VAL A 107 -3.69 -1.73 -24.94
CA VAL A 107 -3.17 -1.08 -26.16
C VAL A 107 -2.74 -2.16 -27.12
#